data_AF-A0A8D1WDQ2-F1
#
_entry.id   AF-A0A8D1WDQ2-F1
#
_cell.length_a   1.000
_cell.length_b   1.000
_cell.length_c   1.000
_cell.angle_alpha   90.00
_cell.angle_beta   90.00
_cell.angle_gamma   90.00
#
_symmetry.space_group_name_H-M   'P 1'
#
loop_
_entity.id
_entity.type
_entity.pdbx_description
1 polymer ?
#
loop_
_entity_poly.entity_id
_entity_poly.type
_entity_poly.pdbx_seq_one_letter_code
_entity_poly.pdbx_strand_id
1 'polypeptide(L)'
;MKQTSETDIEFKRETGKIPEELREGMNSNADSFRKELENIRRSQEKLENSFSEIQTELRAVKTRMNNAEEQISDMEDRIMEITQSGQQTENQMKKFENNIRDLWDNIKQANLYIIGIPEGEEKGKEIENIFEEIMAENFPNLKDTDIKIQKAQRAPNKLNPNRPTPRHIIIKMAKDKERILKAAREKQSIDYKGTPIRLSDDFSTETLQARREWQDIFKVLKGKNLPRIFYPARIPFKMEGEIKNFSNKQNLKEYSNTKPILKEMLKE
;
A
#
# COMPACT_ATOMS: atom_id res chain seq x y z
N MET A 1 -4.04 110.66 63.38
CA MET A 1 -2.87 110.04 62.72
C MET A 1 -2.48 108.74 63.44
N LYS A 2 -3.32 107.68 63.40
CA LYS A 2 -3.00 106.39 64.05
C LYS A 2 -3.52 105.14 63.31
N GLN A 3 -4.14 105.29 62.14
CA GLN A 3 -4.62 104.16 61.32
C GLN A 3 -3.64 103.75 60.21
N THR A 4 -2.61 104.57 59.93
CA THR A 4 -1.64 104.32 58.85
C THR A 4 -0.46 103.43 59.25
N SER A 5 -0.30 103.08 60.54
CA SER A 5 0.85 102.30 61.04
C SER A 5 0.57 100.79 61.21
N GLU A 6 -0.67 100.39 61.44
CA GLU A 6 -1.04 98.96 61.56
C GLU A 6 -1.15 98.28 60.20
N THR A 7 -1.70 98.97 59.20
CA THR A 7 -1.82 98.50 57.81
C THR A 7 -0.46 98.26 57.16
N ASP A 8 0.57 99.06 57.48
CA ASP A 8 1.94 98.90 56.96
C ASP A 8 2.67 97.69 57.57
N ILE A 9 2.41 97.39 58.85
CA ILE A 9 2.95 96.23 59.56
C ILE A 9 2.28 94.95 59.05
N GLU A 10 0.96 95.01 58.83
CA GLU A 10 0.19 93.90 58.27
C GLU A 10 0.58 93.63 56.81
N PHE A 11 0.78 94.67 55.99
CA PHE A 11 1.30 94.55 54.63
C PHE A 11 2.73 93.96 54.61
N LYS A 12 3.63 94.37 55.51
CA LYS A 12 4.97 93.76 55.64
C LYS A 12 4.93 92.30 56.11
N ARG A 13 3.96 91.95 56.96
CA ARG A 13 3.76 90.56 57.43
C ARG A 13 3.23 89.68 56.29
N GLU A 14 2.27 90.19 55.52
CA GLU A 14 1.68 89.47 54.39
C GLU A 14 2.66 89.34 53.21
N THR A 15 3.42 90.40 52.90
CA THR A 15 4.48 90.36 51.88
C THR A 15 5.67 89.48 52.29
N GLY A 16 5.88 89.24 53.59
CA GLY A 16 6.88 88.29 54.09
C GLY A 16 6.44 86.81 54.04
N LYS A 17 5.13 86.53 54.02
CA LYS A 17 4.59 85.15 53.91
C LYS A 17 4.70 84.61 52.49
N ILE A 18 4.50 85.45 51.47
CA ILE A 18 4.52 85.03 50.06
C ILE A 18 5.84 84.32 49.68
N PRO A 19 7.04 84.86 49.99
CA PRO A 19 8.31 84.17 49.73
C PRO A 19 8.48 82.86 50.51
N GLU A 20 7.92 82.78 51.73
CA GLU A 20 8.02 81.60 52.59
C GLU A 20 7.14 80.47 52.06
N GLU A 21 5.88 80.76 51.71
CA GLU A 21 4.94 79.82 51.08
C GLU A 21 5.47 79.34 49.70
N LEU A 22 6.03 80.25 48.90
CA LEU A 22 6.70 79.89 47.65
C LEU A 22 7.89 78.97 47.89
N ARG A 23 8.72 79.25 48.91
CA ARG A 23 9.86 78.40 49.27
C ARG A 23 9.42 77.01 49.71
N GLU A 24 8.40 76.92 50.56
CA GLU A 24 7.83 75.65 51.01
C GLU A 24 7.22 74.85 49.84
N GLY A 25 6.45 75.51 48.96
CA GLY A 25 5.89 74.89 47.75
C GLY A 25 6.98 74.41 46.78
N MET A 26 8.05 75.20 46.59
CA MET A 26 9.20 74.81 45.78
C MET A 26 9.95 73.61 46.38
N ASN A 27 10.15 73.58 47.70
CA ASN A 27 10.78 72.46 48.39
C ASN A 27 9.91 71.19 48.32
N SER A 28 8.60 71.31 48.50
CA SER A 28 7.65 70.20 48.38
C SER A 28 7.65 69.62 46.96
N ASN A 29 7.64 70.48 45.95
CA ASN A 29 7.74 70.07 44.55
C ASN A 29 9.09 69.39 44.25
N ALA A 30 10.20 69.93 44.77
CA ALA A 30 11.53 69.33 44.60
C ALA A 30 11.60 67.91 45.21
N ASP A 31 11.01 67.71 46.40
CA ASP A 31 10.91 66.39 47.02
C ASP A 31 10.02 65.43 46.22
N SER A 32 8.91 65.91 45.64
CA SER A 32 8.04 65.12 44.77
C SER A 32 8.78 64.67 43.51
N PHE A 33 9.43 65.60 42.80
CA PHE A 33 10.24 65.28 41.61
C PHE A 33 11.37 64.32 41.93
N ARG A 34 12.02 64.46 43.09
CA ARG A 34 13.07 63.54 43.53
C ARG A 34 12.54 62.12 43.72
N LYS A 35 11.35 61.96 44.32
CA LYS A 35 10.70 60.65 44.47
C LYS A 35 10.32 60.04 43.13
N GLU A 36 9.80 60.84 42.19
CA GLU A 36 9.49 60.39 40.83
C GLU A 36 10.73 59.94 40.06
N LEU A 37 11.83 60.71 40.14
CA LEU A 37 13.11 60.35 39.52
C LEU A 37 13.68 59.04 40.08
N GLU A 38 13.60 58.83 41.40
CA GLU A 38 14.01 57.57 42.02
C GLU A 38 13.13 56.38 41.55
N ASN A 39 11.82 56.59 41.41
CA ASN A 39 10.93 55.55 40.88
C ASN A 39 11.24 55.22 39.41
N ILE A 40 11.48 56.24 38.57
CA ILE A 40 11.87 56.07 37.16
C ILE A 40 13.18 55.30 37.09
N ARG A 41 14.19 55.69 37.87
CA ARG A 41 15.49 55.00 37.92
C ARG A 41 15.33 53.52 38.26
N ARG A 42 14.57 53.19 39.31
CA ARG A 42 14.31 51.78 39.66
C ARG A 42 13.58 51.03 38.54
N SER A 43 12.66 51.68 37.83
CA SER A 43 11.96 51.07 36.70
C SER A 43 12.89 50.81 35.51
N GLN A 44 13.83 51.72 35.24
CA GLN A 44 14.85 51.57 34.21
C GLN A 44 15.80 50.40 34.54
N GLU A 45 16.29 50.31 35.78
CA GLU A 45 17.14 49.19 36.22
C GLU A 45 16.43 47.84 36.07
N LYS A 46 15.12 47.77 36.38
CA LYS A 46 14.31 46.56 36.15
C LYS A 46 14.20 46.21 34.66
N LEU A 47 13.94 47.20 33.81
CA LEU A 47 13.86 47.00 32.36
C LEU A 47 15.18 46.52 31.76
N GLU A 48 16.31 47.08 32.19
CA GLU A 48 17.64 46.65 31.76
C GLU A 48 17.92 45.20 32.15
N ASN A 49 17.58 44.81 33.38
CA ASN A 49 17.73 43.43 33.84
C ASN A 49 16.87 42.46 33.01
N SER A 50 15.58 42.77 32.82
CA SER A 50 14.69 41.94 31.98
C SER A 50 15.15 41.87 30.51
N PHE A 51 15.70 42.95 29.97
CA PHE A 51 16.25 42.95 28.61
C PHE A 51 17.48 42.04 28.49
N SER A 52 18.37 42.07 29.48
CA SER A 52 19.53 41.18 29.54
C SER A 52 19.10 39.70 29.61
N GLU A 53 18.10 39.38 30.44
CA GLU A 53 17.51 38.04 30.53
C GLU A 53 16.97 37.59 29.16
N ILE A 54 16.13 38.40 28.51
CA ILE A 54 15.59 38.10 27.17
C ILE A 54 16.71 37.85 26.16
N GLN A 55 17.78 38.64 26.18
CA GLN A 55 18.90 38.43 25.27
C GLN A 55 19.62 37.09 25.49
N THR A 56 19.78 36.67 26.74
CA THR A 56 20.40 35.39 27.06
C THR A 56 19.51 34.22 26.64
N GLU A 57 18.21 34.28 26.90
CA GLU A 57 17.24 33.30 26.44
C GLU A 57 17.17 33.22 24.91
N LEU A 58 17.17 34.35 24.22
CA LEU A 58 17.13 34.40 22.75
C LEU A 58 18.36 33.74 22.12
N ARG A 59 19.55 33.92 22.72
CA ARG A 59 20.76 33.22 22.28
C ARG A 59 20.63 31.71 22.50
N ALA A 60 20.10 31.28 23.64
CA ALA A 60 19.88 29.87 23.92
C ALA A 60 18.88 29.24 22.93
N VAL A 61 17.79 29.95 22.61
CA VAL A 61 16.80 29.53 21.60
C VAL A 61 17.46 29.42 20.23
N LYS A 62 18.27 30.40 19.81
CA LYS A 62 18.98 30.37 18.52
C LYS A 62 19.88 29.14 18.39
N THR A 63 20.67 28.83 19.42
CA THR A 63 21.53 27.63 19.41
C THR A 63 20.70 26.34 19.32
N ARG A 64 19.60 26.25 20.08
CA ARG A 64 18.70 25.09 20.01
C ARG A 64 18.05 24.94 18.63
N MET A 65 17.69 26.06 17.99
CA MET A 65 17.10 26.06 16.65
C MET A 65 18.10 25.55 15.61
N ASN A 66 19.33 26.05 15.61
CA ASN A 66 20.38 25.58 14.71
C ASN A 66 20.62 24.06 14.88
N ASN A 67 20.70 23.58 16.13
CA ASN A 67 20.87 22.16 16.40
C ASN A 67 19.67 21.31 15.93
N ALA A 68 18.46 21.87 15.99
CA ALA A 68 17.26 21.20 15.49
C ALA A 68 17.22 21.16 13.95
N GLU A 69 17.65 22.23 13.28
CA GLU A 69 17.77 22.28 11.82
C GLU A 69 18.76 21.24 11.29
N GLU A 70 19.92 21.09 11.95
CA GLU A 70 20.91 20.07 11.60
C GLU A 70 20.34 18.65 11.78
N GLN A 71 19.66 18.38 12.91
CA GLN A 71 19.00 17.09 13.13
C GLN A 71 17.90 16.80 12.11
N ILE A 72 17.17 17.82 11.65
CA ILE A 72 16.15 17.67 10.60
C ILE A 72 16.82 17.28 9.28
N SER A 73 17.92 17.93 8.90
CA SER A 73 18.68 17.58 7.69
C SER A 73 19.17 16.13 7.73
N ASP A 74 19.78 15.71 8.86
CA ASP A 74 20.23 14.32 9.04
C ASP A 74 19.07 13.32 8.96
N MET A 75 17.90 13.68 9.48
CA MET A 75 16.70 12.86 9.39
C MET A 75 16.16 12.78 7.96
N GLU A 76 16.17 13.87 7.21
CA GLU A 76 15.73 13.90 5.81
C GLU A 76 16.57 12.96 4.94
N ASP A 77 17.89 12.98 5.10
CA ASP A 77 18.81 12.09 4.39
C ASP A 77 18.54 10.62 4.73
N ARG A 78 18.38 10.31 6.03
CA ARG A 78 18.03 8.94 6.48
C ARG A 78 16.69 8.46 5.95
N ILE A 79 15.69 9.35 5.87
CA ILE A 79 14.37 9.01 5.31
C ILE A 79 14.49 8.69 3.81
N MET A 80 15.32 9.42 3.07
CA MET A 80 15.59 9.13 1.66
C MET A 80 16.22 7.74 1.50
N GLU A 81 17.25 7.41 2.29
CA GLU A 81 17.90 6.09 2.27
C GLU A 81 16.93 4.94 2.62
N ILE A 82 16.09 5.14 3.64
CA ILE A 82 15.06 4.16 4.03
C ILE A 82 14.03 3.97 2.92
N THR A 83 13.61 5.06 2.27
CA THR A 83 12.62 4.99 1.17
C THR A 83 13.20 4.23 -0.02
N GLN A 84 14.44 4.53 -0.41
CA GLN A 84 15.11 3.87 -1.53
C GLN A 84 15.35 2.38 -1.24
N SER A 85 15.83 2.04 -0.05
CA SER A 85 16.03 0.65 0.36
C SER A 85 14.70 -0.12 0.50
N GLY A 86 13.65 0.52 0.99
CA GLY A 86 12.29 -0.01 1.02
C GLY A 86 11.77 -0.36 -0.38
N GLN A 87 11.93 0.55 -1.34
CA GLN A 87 11.51 0.30 -2.72
C GLN A 87 12.33 -0.83 -3.38
N GLN A 88 13.64 -0.91 -3.10
CA GLN A 88 14.48 -1.99 -3.60
C GLN A 88 14.05 -3.35 -3.02
N THR A 89 13.78 -3.44 -1.72
CA THR A 89 13.34 -4.68 -1.08
C THR A 89 11.96 -5.12 -1.60
N GLU A 90 11.02 -4.20 -1.80
CA GLU A 90 9.72 -4.49 -2.41
C GLU A 90 9.87 -5.06 -3.84
N ASN A 91 10.74 -4.46 -4.66
CA ASN A 91 11.01 -4.96 -6.02
C ASN A 91 11.63 -6.37 -6.00
N GLN A 92 12.50 -6.66 -5.04
CA GLN A 92 13.06 -8.00 -4.85
C GLN A 92 11.98 -9.00 -4.41
N MET A 93 11.12 -8.63 -3.46
CA MET A 93 10.00 -9.48 -3.01
C MET A 93 9.06 -9.83 -4.16
N LYS A 94 8.65 -8.83 -4.97
CA LYS A 94 7.84 -9.06 -6.18
C LYS A 94 8.53 -10.03 -7.15
N LYS A 95 9.86 -9.93 -7.31
CA LYS A 95 10.63 -10.86 -8.14
C LYS A 95 10.58 -12.28 -7.58
N PHE A 96 10.76 -12.45 -6.27
CA PHE A 96 10.69 -13.75 -5.62
C PHE A 96 9.29 -14.37 -5.68
N GLU A 97 8.23 -13.60 -5.45
CA GLU A 97 6.85 -14.07 -5.60
C GLU A 97 6.57 -14.58 -7.02
N ASN A 98 6.99 -13.81 -8.03
CA ASN A 98 6.87 -14.23 -9.43
C ASN A 98 7.66 -15.52 -9.71
N ASN A 99 8.89 -15.63 -9.18
CA ASN A 99 9.70 -16.83 -9.33
C ASN A 99 9.04 -18.06 -8.67
N ILE A 100 8.49 -17.90 -7.46
CA ILE A 100 7.78 -18.97 -6.74
C ILE A 100 6.56 -19.42 -7.53
N ARG A 101 5.76 -18.47 -8.04
CA ARG A 101 4.62 -18.78 -8.91
C ARG A 101 5.07 -19.58 -10.14
N ASP A 102 6.11 -19.13 -10.82
CA ASP A 102 6.59 -19.77 -12.05
C ASP A 102 7.16 -21.17 -11.76
N LEU A 103 7.85 -21.38 -10.64
CA LEU A 103 8.31 -22.69 -10.18
C LEU A 103 7.14 -23.63 -9.86
N TRP A 104 6.13 -23.14 -9.13
CA TRP A 104 4.94 -23.93 -8.83
C TRP A 104 4.18 -24.32 -10.09
N ASP A 105 3.99 -23.37 -11.00
CA ASP A 105 3.37 -23.65 -12.29
C ASP A 105 4.23 -24.64 -13.09
N ASN A 106 5.56 -24.54 -13.09
CA ASN A 106 6.41 -25.54 -13.76
C ASN A 106 6.19 -26.94 -13.18
N ILE A 107 6.21 -27.08 -11.85
CA ILE A 107 5.99 -28.35 -11.15
C ILE A 107 4.60 -28.92 -11.48
N LYS A 108 3.59 -28.06 -11.54
CA LYS A 108 2.19 -28.41 -11.81
C LYS A 108 1.88 -28.56 -13.31
N GLN A 109 2.75 -28.13 -14.20
CA GLN A 109 2.54 -28.18 -15.65
C GLN A 109 2.31 -29.62 -16.13
N ALA A 110 2.92 -30.60 -15.48
CA ALA A 110 2.75 -32.02 -15.76
C ALA A 110 1.46 -32.63 -15.18
N ASN A 111 0.74 -31.93 -14.31
CA ASN A 111 -0.40 -32.47 -13.58
C ASN A 111 -1.72 -32.22 -14.31
N LEU A 112 -2.55 -33.26 -14.37
CA LEU A 112 -3.93 -33.27 -14.84
C LEU A 112 -4.86 -33.49 -13.65
N TYR A 113 -5.88 -32.65 -13.49
CA TYR A 113 -6.96 -32.87 -12.52
C TYR A 113 -8.14 -33.59 -13.16
N ILE A 114 -8.66 -34.59 -12.46
CA ILE A 114 -9.95 -35.23 -12.74
C ILE A 114 -10.90 -34.90 -11.58
N ILE A 115 -12.03 -34.31 -11.91
CA ILE A 115 -13.05 -33.86 -10.96
C ILE A 115 -14.34 -34.64 -11.23
N GLY A 116 -14.99 -35.12 -10.16
CA GLY A 116 -16.29 -35.80 -10.25
C GLY A 116 -16.23 -37.32 -10.03
N ILE A 117 -15.05 -37.91 -9.89
CA ILE A 117 -14.91 -39.34 -9.60
C ILE A 117 -15.36 -39.62 -8.15
N PRO A 118 -16.27 -40.57 -7.88
CA PRO A 118 -16.67 -40.93 -6.51
C PRO A 118 -15.50 -41.39 -5.63
N GLU A 119 -15.62 -41.19 -4.31
CA GLU A 119 -14.65 -41.72 -3.33
C GLU A 119 -14.80 -43.24 -3.20
N GLY A 120 -13.67 -43.97 -3.15
CA GLY A 120 -13.68 -45.41 -2.93
C GLY A 120 -13.69 -46.26 -4.20
N GLU A 121 -13.80 -45.66 -5.39
CA GLU A 121 -13.54 -46.33 -6.67
C GLU A 121 -12.11 -46.91 -6.75
N GLU A 122 -11.18 -46.37 -5.95
CA GLU A 122 -9.82 -46.91 -5.83
C GLU A 122 -9.73 -48.19 -4.97
N LYS A 123 -10.79 -48.56 -4.24
CA LYS A 123 -10.76 -49.74 -3.37
C LYS A 123 -10.79 -51.01 -4.24
N GLY A 124 -9.61 -51.48 -4.63
CA GLY A 124 -9.40 -52.67 -5.45
C GLY A 124 -8.86 -52.39 -6.86
N LYS A 125 -8.65 -51.12 -7.23
CA LYS A 125 -8.01 -50.72 -8.49
C LYS A 125 -7.07 -49.54 -8.25
N GLU A 126 -5.92 -49.56 -8.90
CA GLU A 126 -5.02 -48.41 -8.92
C GLU A 126 -5.68 -47.24 -9.65
N ILE A 127 -5.35 -46.00 -9.24
CA ILE A 127 -5.90 -44.79 -9.86
C ILE A 127 -5.56 -44.70 -11.35
N GLU A 128 -4.43 -45.30 -11.75
CA GLU A 128 -4.01 -45.42 -13.14
C GLU A 128 -5.05 -46.17 -13.97
N ASN A 129 -5.63 -47.26 -13.44
CA ASN A 129 -6.68 -48.01 -14.12
C ASN A 129 -7.96 -47.18 -14.31
N ILE A 130 -8.32 -46.34 -13.33
CA ILE A 130 -9.47 -45.42 -13.46
C ILE A 130 -9.22 -44.44 -14.61
N PHE A 131 -8.00 -43.91 -14.72
CA PHE A 131 -7.64 -43.02 -15.82
C PHE A 131 -7.68 -43.74 -17.17
N GLU A 132 -7.16 -44.97 -17.27
CA GLU A 132 -7.23 -45.78 -18.49
C GLU A 132 -8.68 -46.08 -18.92
N GLU A 133 -9.58 -46.37 -17.96
CA GLU A 133 -11.01 -46.53 -18.23
C GLU A 133 -11.62 -45.25 -18.80
N ILE A 134 -11.32 -44.08 -18.21
CA ILE A 134 -11.77 -42.77 -18.72
C ILE A 134 -11.25 -42.52 -20.14
N MET A 135 -9.97 -42.82 -20.40
CA MET A 135 -9.34 -42.64 -21.70
C MET A 135 -9.96 -43.55 -22.76
N ALA A 136 -10.24 -44.81 -22.43
CA ALA A 136 -10.87 -45.76 -23.34
C ALA A 136 -12.34 -45.40 -23.63
N GLU A 137 -13.10 -45.00 -22.61
CA GLU A 137 -14.51 -44.60 -22.74
C GLU A 137 -14.65 -43.31 -23.56
N ASN A 138 -13.71 -42.36 -23.37
CA ASN A 138 -13.88 -41.02 -23.93
C ASN A 138 -13.05 -40.70 -25.17
N PHE A 139 -11.85 -41.26 -25.26
CA PHE A 139 -10.82 -40.88 -26.23
C PHE A 139 -10.15 -42.13 -26.83
N PRO A 140 -10.90 -43.02 -27.52
CA PRO A 140 -10.33 -44.25 -28.06
C PRO A 140 -9.14 -43.99 -28.99
N ASN A 141 -9.17 -42.89 -29.76
CA ASN A 141 -8.10 -42.48 -30.67
C ASN A 141 -6.77 -42.11 -29.97
N LEU A 142 -6.80 -41.84 -28.66
CA LEU A 142 -5.60 -41.53 -27.87
C LEU A 142 -5.04 -42.77 -27.17
N LYS A 143 -5.81 -43.87 -27.09
CA LYS A 143 -5.43 -45.11 -26.42
C LYS A 143 -4.29 -45.84 -27.12
N ASP A 144 -4.22 -45.74 -28.45
CA ASP A 144 -3.15 -46.38 -29.24
C ASP A 144 -1.79 -45.66 -29.10
N THR A 145 -1.74 -44.56 -28.35
CA THR A 145 -0.50 -43.88 -27.98
C THR A 145 -0.01 -44.42 -26.64
N ASP A 146 1.30 -44.70 -26.51
CA ASP A 146 1.96 -45.04 -25.23
C ASP A 146 1.94 -43.85 -24.26
N ILE A 147 0.81 -43.62 -23.59
CA ILE A 147 0.63 -42.56 -22.60
C ILE A 147 1.37 -42.95 -21.32
N LYS A 148 2.39 -42.17 -20.96
CA LYS A 148 3.20 -42.43 -19.76
C LYS A 148 2.71 -41.64 -18.56
N ILE A 149 2.13 -42.35 -17.60
CA ILE A 149 1.80 -41.84 -16.27
C ILE A 149 3.05 -41.95 -15.39
N GLN A 150 3.42 -40.85 -14.72
CA GLN A 150 4.52 -40.85 -13.76
C GLN A 150 4.03 -41.10 -12.34
N LYS A 151 2.84 -40.58 -12.02
CA LYS A 151 2.23 -40.71 -10.71
C LYS A 151 0.74 -40.47 -10.81
N ALA A 152 -0.05 -41.30 -10.17
CA ALA A 152 -1.47 -41.07 -9.98
C ALA A 152 -1.81 -41.07 -8.50
N GLN A 153 -2.49 -40.04 -8.01
CA GLN A 153 -2.90 -39.96 -6.62
C GLN A 153 -4.17 -39.14 -6.44
N ARG A 154 -4.98 -39.49 -5.45
CA ARG A 154 -6.08 -38.64 -5.01
C ARG A 154 -5.53 -37.50 -4.15
N ALA A 155 -6.11 -36.31 -4.27
CA ALA A 155 -5.69 -35.16 -3.48
C ALA A 155 -5.74 -35.51 -1.97
N PRO A 156 -4.72 -35.12 -1.19
CA PRO A 156 -4.63 -35.52 0.21
C PRO A 156 -5.80 -34.95 1.03
N ASN A 157 -6.37 -35.77 1.92
CA ASN A 157 -7.49 -35.41 2.78
C ASN A 157 -6.98 -34.61 3.98
N LYS A 158 -6.68 -33.31 3.81
CA LYS A 158 -6.05 -32.51 4.87
C LYS A 158 -6.99 -31.58 5.64
N LEU A 159 -8.21 -31.32 5.17
CA LEU A 159 -8.95 -30.14 5.66
C LEU A 159 -10.41 -30.36 6.05
N ASN A 160 -11.12 -31.38 5.55
CA ASN A 160 -12.51 -31.61 5.98
C ASN A 160 -13.00 -33.04 5.65
N PRO A 161 -13.15 -33.94 6.65
CA PRO A 161 -13.70 -35.27 6.43
C PRO A 161 -15.18 -35.27 6.01
N ASN A 162 -15.91 -34.18 6.27
CA ASN A 162 -17.34 -34.04 5.96
C ASN A 162 -17.59 -33.33 4.61
N ARG A 163 -16.58 -33.21 3.74
CA ARG A 163 -16.76 -32.57 2.43
C ARG A 163 -17.72 -33.41 1.58
N PRO A 164 -18.86 -32.86 1.12
CA PRO A 164 -19.84 -33.62 0.36
C PRO A 164 -19.40 -33.92 -1.08
N THR A 165 -18.44 -33.15 -1.61
CA THR A 165 -17.90 -33.36 -2.96
C THR A 165 -16.68 -34.28 -2.92
N PRO A 166 -16.58 -35.27 -3.84
CA PRO A 166 -15.41 -36.13 -3.93
C PRO A 166 -14.09 -35.36 -4.14
N ARG A 167 -12.98 -35.88 -3.62
CA ARG A 167 -11.66 -35.27 -3.83
C ARG A 167 -11.23 -35.46 -5.29
N HIS A 168 -10.51 -34.47 -5.79
CA HIS A 168 -9.95 -34.51 -7.13
C HIS A 168 -8.85 -35.58 -7.21
N ILE A 169 -8.72 -36.20 -8.37
CA ILE A 169 -7.59 -37.07 -8.71
C ILE A 169 -6.55 -36.24 -9.47
N ILE A 170 -5.27 -36.47 -9.17
CA ILE A 170 -4.12 -35.82 -9.77
C ILE A 170 -3.32 -36.88 -10.52
N ILE A 171 -3.21 -36.74 -11.83
CA ILE A 171 -2.38 -37.58 -12.70
C ILE A 171 -1.21 -36.74 -13.18
N LYS A 172 0.03 -37.15 -12.85
CA LYS A 172 1.25 -36.52 -13.34
C LYS A 172 1.74 -37.24 -14.59
N MET A 173 1.97 -36.50 -15.67
CA MET A 173 2.28 -37.03 -17.00
C MET A 173 3.46 -36.30 -17.62
N ALA A 174 4.22 -36.99 -18.49
CA ALA A 174 5.42 -36.41 -19.10
C ALA A 174 5.12 -35.42 -20.23
N LYS A 175 4.26 -35.77 -21.20
CA LYS A 175 4.03 -34.96 -22.42
C LYS A 175 2.59 -34.93 -22.92
N ASP A 176 1.79 -35.96 -22.67
CA ASP A 176 0.48 -36.10 -23.34
C ASP A 176 -0.66 -35.29 -22.73
N LYS A 177 -0.42 -34.58 -21.61
CA LYS A 177 -1.44 -33.79 -20.92
C LYS A 177 -2.15 -32.79 -21.85
N GLU A 178 -1.40 -32.05 -22.66
CA GLU A 178 -1.98 -30.99 -23.50
C GLU A 178 -2.84 -31.56 -24.64
N ARG A 179 -2.47 -32.73 -25.18
CA ARG A 179 -3.27 -33.46 -26.17
C ARG A 179 -4.61 -33.91 -25.58
N ILE A 180 -4.58 -34.46 -24.36
CA ILE A 180 -5.78 -34.92 -23.66
C ILE A 180 -6.69 -33.74 -23.35
N LEU A 181 -6.15 -32.65 -22.80
CA LEU A 181 -6.94 -31.45 -22.51
C LEU A 181 -7.50 -30.78 -23.77
N LYS A 182 -6.82 -30.90 -24.91
CA LYS A 182 -7.35 -30.45 -26.20
C LYS A 182 -8.54 -31.32 -26.63
N ALA A 183 -8.39 -32.64 -26.63
CA ALA A 183 -9.48 -33.56 -26.97
C ALA A 183 -10.68 -33.42 -26.03
N ALA A 184 -10.44 -33.23 -24.73
CA ALA A 184 -11.45 -32.93 -23.72
C ALA A 184 -12.28 -31.68 -24.05
N ARG A 185 -11.62 -30.60 -24.47
CA ARG A 185 -12.29 -29.34 -24.86
C ARG A 185 -13.09 -29.49 -26.15
N GLU A 186 -12.60 -30.28 -27.10
CA GLU A 186 -13.29 -30.55 -28.37
C GLU A 186 -14.53 -31.42 -28.16
N LYS A 187 -14.46 -32.42 -27.28
CA LYS A 187 -15.58 -33.31 -26.96
C LYS A 187 -16.67 -32.65 -26.10
N GLN A 188 -16.29 -31.69 -25.25
CA GLN A 188 -17.15 -30.95 -24.31
C GLN A 188 -17.81 -31.76 -23.19
N SER A 189 -18.27 -33.00 -23.45
CA SER A 189 -18.79 -33.95 -22.45
C SER A 189 -17.81 -35.11 -22.25
N ILE A 190 -17.48 -35.38 -21.00
CA ILE A 190 -16.61 -36.49 -20.61
C ILE A 190 -17.32 -37.21 -19.48
N ASP A 191 -17.53 -38.50 -19.65
CA ASP A 191 -18.29 -39.31 -18.71
C ASP A 191 -17.42 -40.45 -18.18
N TYR A 192 -17.65 -40.87 -16.94
CA TYR A 192 -17.06 -42.07 -16.36
C TYR A 192 -18.19 -42.92 -15.79
N LYS A 193 -18.42 -44.10 -16.37
CA LYS A 193 -19.52 -45.00 -15.98
C LYS A 193 -20.87 -44.28 -15.99
N GLY A 194 -21.11 -43.43 -16.98
CA GLY A 194 -22.34 -42.63 -17.12
C GLY A 194 -22.45 -41.41 -16.19
N THR A 195 -21.43 -41.10 -15.38
CA THR A 195 -21.39 -39.87 -14.57
C THR A 195 -20.52 -38.80 -15.24
N PRO A 196 -21.00 -37.55 -15.41
CA PRO A 196 -20.20 -36.50 -16.01
C PRO A 196 -19.02 -36.10 -15.13
N ILE A 197 -17.85 -36.00 -15.74
CA ILE A 197 -16.59 -35.63 -15.09
C ILE A 197 -15.92 -34.46 -15.82
N ARG A 198 -14.95 -33.83 -15.17
CA ARG A 198 -14.20 -32.71 -15.75
C ARG A 198 -12.71 -32.93 -15.65
N LEU A 199 -12.03 -32.77 -16.79
CA LEU A 199 -10.58 -32.70 -16.89
C LEU A 199 -10.12 -31.24 -16.87
N SER A 200 -9.11 -30.92 -16.06
CA SER A 200 -8.57 -29.56 -15.93
C SER A 200 -7.06 -29.57 -15.74
N ASP A 201 -6.42 -28.46 -16.12
CA ASP A 201 -5.05 -28.15 -15.76
C ASP A 201 -4.91 -27.91 -14.24
N ASP A 202 -3.77 -28.29 -13.67
CA ASP A 202 -3.33 -27.87 -12.34
C ASP A 202 -2.52 -26.56 -12.45
N PHE A 203 -2.92 -25.56 -11.68
CA PHE A 203 -2.28 -24.24 -11.64
C PHE A 203 -1.96 -23.89 -10.18
N SER A 204 -0.98 -23.01 -9.98
CA SER A 204 -0.79 -22.34 -8.70
C SER A 204 -2.03 -21.50 -8.31
N THR A 205 -2.16 -21.21 -7.03
CA THR A 205 -3.26 -20.39 -6.49
C THR A 205 -3.28 -19.00 -7.11
N GLU A 206 -2.11 -18.41 -7.28
CA GLU A 206 -1.90 -17.08 -7.86
C GLU A 206 -2.28 -17.08 -9.35
N THR A 207 -1.93 -18.11 -10.10
CA THR A 207 -2.31 -18.27 -11.51
C THR A 207 -3.81 -18.51 -11.68
N LEU A 208 -4.43 -19.29 -10.78
CA LEU A 208 -5.90 -19.43 -10.77
C LEU A 208 -6.59 -18.09 -10.50
N GLN A 209 -6.07 -17.29 -9.57
CA GLN A 209 -6.59 -15.96 -9.28
C GLN A 209 -6.44 -15.03 -10.49
N ALA A 210 -5.25 -14.95 -11.10
CA ALA A 210 -5.03 -14.16 -12.31
C ALA A 210 -6.00 -14.57 -13.45
N ARG A 211 -6.25 -15.88 -13.62
CA ARG A 211 -7.25 -16.38 -14.58
C ARG A 211 -8.68 -15.95 -14.26
N ARG A 212 -9.05 -15.81 -12.98
CA ARG A 212 -10.37 -15.29 -12.58
C ARG A 212 -10.49 -13.80 -12.86
N GLU A 213 -9.45 -13.02 -12.55
CA GLU A 213 -9.42 -11.58 -12.86
C GLU A 213 -9.56 -11.33 -14.36
N TRP A 214 -9.01 -12.22 -15.18
CA TRP A 214 -9.21 -12.20 -16.63
C TRP A 214 -10.65 -12.47 -17.06
N GLN A 215 -11.41 -13.31 -16.34
CA GLN A 215 -12.81 -13.57 -16.66
C GLN A 215 -13.66 -12.31 -16.56
N ASP A 216 -13.39 -11.45 -15.58
CA ASP A 216 -14.11 -10.17 -15.46
C ASP A 216 -13.82 -9.25 -16.64
N ILE A 217 -12.58 -9.24 -17.13
CA ILE A 217 -12.20 -8.49 -18.34
C ILE A 217 -12.89 -9.07 -19.59
N PHE A 218 -13.00 -10.40 -19.71
CA PHE A 218 -13.74 -11.02 -20.82
C PHE A 218 -15.24 -10.71 -20.81
N LYS A 219 -15.85 -10.52 -19.64
CA LYS A 219 -17.26 -10.09 -19.56
C LYS A 219 -17.45 -8.71 -20.21
N VAL A 220 -16.53 -7.77 -19.96
CA VAL A 220 -16.53 -6.43 -20.58
C VAL A 220 -16.26 -6.52 -22.08
N LEU A 221 -15.35 -7.40 -22.50
CA LEU A 221 -14.99 -7.58 -23.91
C LEU A 221 -15.98 -8.44 -24.73
N LYS A 222 -17.15 -8.80 -24.17
CA LYS A 222 -18.15 -9.65 -24.85
C LYS A 222 -18.54 -9.06 -26.22
N GLY A 223 -18.25 -9.81 -27.29
CA GLY A 223 -18.61 -9.46 -28.67
C GLY A 223 -17.41 -9.17 -29.59
N LYS A 224 -16.19 -9.01 -29.05
CA LYS A 224 -14.95 -8.90 -29.82
C LYS A 224 -14.17 -10.21 -29.69
N ASN A 225 -13.50 -10.67 -30.76
CA ASN A 225 -12.74 -11.93 -30.80
C ASN A 225 -11.96 -12.17 -29.49
N LEU A 226 -12.51 -13.01 -28.60
CA LEU A 226 -11.99 -13.16 -27.25
C LEU A 226 -10.66 -13.92 -27.32
N PRO A 227 -9.55 -13.33 -26.87
CA PRO A 227 -8.27 -14.01 -26.92
C PRO A 227 -8.23 -15.20 -25.96
N ARG A 228 -7.70 -16.33 -26.41
CA ARG A 228 -7.54 -17.53 -25.58
C ARG A 228 -6.48 -17.27 -24.49
N ILE A 229 -6.79 -17.59 -23.24
CA ILE A 229 -5.78 -17.56 -22.15
C ILE A 229 -4.75 -18.67 -22.40
N PHE A 230 -3.50 -18.27 -22.60
CA PHE A 230 -2.34 -19.16 -22.66
C PHE A 230 -1.82 -19.52 -21.27
N TYR A 231 -1.07 -20.62 -21.21
CA TYR A 231 -0.36 -21.04 -20.01
C TYR A 231 0.72 -20.01 -19.59
N PRO A 232 0.93 -19.76 -18.29
CA PRO A 232 0.07 -20.14 -17.17
C PRO A 232 -1.15 -19.23 -17.00
N ALA A 233 -1.07 -17.92 -17.26
CA ALA A 233 -2.20 -16.98 -17.25
C ALA A 233 -1.97 -15.78 -18.20
N ARG A 234 -1.52 -16.05 -19.43
CA ARG A 234 -1.17 -14.99 -20.39
C ARG A 234 -2.31 -14.73 -21.36
N ILE A 235 -2.69 -13.47 -21.55
CA ILE A 235 -3.67 -13.08 -22.57
C ILE A 235 -2.98 -12.35 -23.72
N PRO A 236 -3.12 -12.84 -24.96
CA PRO A 236 -2.70 -12.10 -26.15
C PRO A 236 -3.72 -11.01 -26.48
N PHE A 237 -3.29 -9.78 -26.72
CA PHE A 237 -4.10 -8.75 -27.37
C PHE A 237 -3.47 -8.41 -28.71
N LYS A 238 -4.28 -8.42 -29.77
CA LYS A 238 -3.86 -7.96 -31.09
C LYS A 238 -4.16 -6.46 -31.20
N MET A 239 -3.13 -5.64 -31.29
CA MET A 239 -3.22 -4.18 -31.44
C MET A 239 -2.30 -3.74 -32.57
N GLU A 240 -2.80 -2.94 -33.52
CA GLU A 240 -1.99 -2.34 -34.60
C GLU A 240 -1.16 -3.36 -35.42
N GLY A 241 -1.62 -4.62 -35.50
CA GLY A 241 -0.92 -5.70 -36.21
C GLY A 241 0.02 -6.55 -35.36
N GLU A 242 0.36 -6.12 -34.15
CA GLU A 242 1.21 -6.84 -33.21
C GLU A 242 0.38 -7.60 -32.15
N ILE A 243 0.85 -8.77 -31.73
CA ILE A 243 0.26 -9.53 -30.61
C ILE A 243 1.11 -9.30 -29.37
N LYS A 244 0.52 -8.64 -28.37
CA LYS A 244 1.17 -8.41 -27.07
C LYS A 244 0.55 -9.29 -25.98
N ASN A 245 1.40 -9.96 -25.20
CA ASN A 245 0.95 -10.88 -24.16
C ASN A 245 1.02 -10.22 -22.78
N PHE A 246 -0.06 -10.34 -22.00
CA PHE A 246 -0.15 -9.80 -20.64
C PHE A 246 -0.33 -10.93 -19.64
N SER A 247 0.49 -10.96 -18.59
CA SER A 247 0.47 -11.98 -17.54
C SER A 247 -0.46 -11.63 -16.36
N ASN A 248 -0.76 -10.35 -16.15
CA ASN A 248 -1.64 -9.89 -15.09
C ASN A 248 -2.41 -8.63 -15.52
N LYS A 249 -3.45 -8.28 -14.74
CA LYS A 249 -4.32 -7.12 -14.97
C LYS A 249 -3.57 -5.78 -14.86
N GLN A 250 -2.57 -5.69 -13.99
CA GLN A 250 -1.83 -4.44 -13.75
C GLN A 250 -1.00 -4.03 -14.97
N ASN A 251 -0.25 -4.96 -15.56
CA ASN A 251 0.52 -4.72 -16.78
C ASN A 251 -0.38 -4.32 -17.96
N LEU A 252 -1.59 -4.90 -18.03
CA LEU A 252 -2.59 -4.48 -19.02
C LEU A 252 -3.09 -3.05 -18.77
N LYS A 253 -3.37 -2.69 -17.51
CA LYS A 253 -3.77 -1.33 -17.13
C LYS A 253 -2.69 -0.30 -17.47
N GLU A 254 -1.44 -0.57 -17.11
CA GLU A 254 -0.30 0.30 -17.43
C GLU A 254 -0.14 0.49 -18.95
N TYR A 255 -0.26 -0.58 -19.72
CA TYR A 255 -0.23 -0.49 -21.18
C TYR A 255 -1.45 0.23 -21.76
N SER A 256 -2.65 0.05 -21.17
CA SER A 256 -3.84 0.79 -21.59
C SER A 256 -3.70 2.29 -21.36
N ASN A 257 -2.95 2.72 -20.34
CA ASN A 257 -2.71 4.15 -20.09
C ASN A 257 -1.91 4.82 -21.22
N THR A 258 -1.08 4.08 -21.96
CA THR A 258 -0.32 4.60 -23.10
C THR A 258 -1.05 4.41 -24.44
N LYS A 259 -2.16 3.66 -24.47
CA LYS A 259 -2.91 3.33 -25.69
C LYS A 259 -4.41 3.67 -25.53
N PRO A 260 -4.87 4.84 -26.03
CA PRO A 260 -6.25 5.33 -25.84
C PRO A 260 -7.34 4.35 -26.28
N ILE A 261 -7.16 3.67 -27.41
CA ILE A 261 -8.11 2.68 -27.96
C ILE A 261 -8.31 1.52 -26.98
N LEU A 262 -7.22 1.01 -26.40
CA LEU A 262 -7.29 -0.08 -25.43
C LEU A 262 -7.92 0.38 -24.12
N LYS A 263 -7.64 1.63 -23.70
CA LYS A 263 -8.27 2.23 -22.52
C LYS A 263 -9.78 2.35 -22.69
N GLU A 264 -10.25 2.80 -23.84
CA GLU A 264 -11.68 2.91 -24.15
C GLU A 264 -12.35 1.53 -24.23
N MET A 265 -11.68 0.53 -24.80
CA MET A 265 -12.18 -0.85 -24.85
C MET A 265 -12.30 -1.54 -23.48
N LEU A 266 -11.52 -1.08 -22.50
CA LEU A 266 -11.48 -1.62 -21.13
C LEU A 266 -12.24 -0.74 -20.13
N LYS A 267 -12.85 0.37 -20.56
CA LYS A 267 -13.76 1.16 -19.73
C LYS A 267 -15.11 0.43 -19.65
N GLU A 268 -15.60 0.31 -18.42
CA GLU A 268 -17.03 0.05 -18.15
C GLU A 268 -17.89 1.25 -18.59
#